data_AF-A0A4Q0I2R5-F1
#
_entry.id   AF-A0A4Q0I2R5-F1
#
_cell.length_a   1.000
_cell.length_b   1.000
_cell.length_c   1.000
_cell.angle_alpha   90.00
_cell.angle_beta   90.00
_cell.angle_gamma   90.00
#
_symmetry.space_group_name_H-M   'P 1'
#
loop_
_entity.id
_entity.type
_entity.pdbx_description
1 polymer ?
#
loop_
_entity_poly.entity_id
_entity_poly.type
_entity_poly.pdbx_seq_one_letter_code
_entity_poly.pdbx_strand_id
1 'polypeptide(L)' 'MSKELMYIIITKMHLRLNDLIEKNDFNLLNEKVLHYSQRLDKVLSLYDRVVQRDKSYAFSLSHLNKAAKCN' A
#
# COMPACT_ATOMS: atom_id res chain seq x y z
N MET A 1 -4.40 -13.59 10.47
CA MET A 1 -4.99 -12.82 9.36
C MET A 1 -4.42 -13.36 8.06
N SER A 2 -5.26 -13.85 7.14
CA SER A 2 -4.78 -14.37 5.84
C SER A 2 -4.22 -13.24 4.98
N LYS A 3 -3.11 -13.52 4.28
CA LYS A 3 -2.36 -12.58 3.43
C LYS A 3 -3.24 -11.91 2.37
N GLU A 4 -4.19 -12.66 1.82
CA GLU A 4 -5.20 -12.16 0.87
C GLU A 4 -6.07 -11.04 1.44
N LEU A 5 -6.46 -11.16 2.71
CA LEU A 5 -7.27 -10.14 3.37
C LEU A 5 -6.48 -8.83 3.50
N MET A 6 -5.19 -8.92 3.80
CA MET A 6 -4.27 -7.79 3.91
C MET A 6 -4.08 -7.10 2.55
N TYR A 7 -3.92 -7.89 1.48
CA TYR A 7 -3.87 -7.37 0.11
C TYR A 7 -5.17 -6.64 -0.27
N ILE A 8 -6.34 -7.23 0.00
CA ILE A 8 -7.64 -6.60 -0.27
C ILE A 8 -7.79 -5.27 0.49
N ILE A 9 -7.32 -5.22 1.75
CA ILE A 9 -7.36 -4.00 2.57
C ILE A 9 -6.48 -2.91 1.96
N ILE A 10 -5.24 -3.25 1.60
CA ILE A 10 -4.28 -2.30 0.98
C ILE A 10 -4.85 -1.77 -0.34
N THR A 11 -5.36 -2.63 -1.21
CA THR A 11 -5.98 -2.23 -2.48
C THR A 11 -7.16 -1.29 -2.26
N LYS A 12 -8.05 -1.60 -1.30
CA LYS A 12 -9.19 -0.70 -0.97
C LYS A 12 -8.73 0.65 -0.43
N MET A 13 -7.64 0.70 0.33
CA MET A 13 -7.07 1.96 0.81
C MET A 13 -6.49 2.79 -0.35
N HIS A 14 -5.79 2.16 -1.32
CA HIS A 14 -5.31 2.87 -2.51
C HIS A 14 -6.45 3.48 -3.35
N LEU A 15 -7.51 2.72 -3.60
CA LEU A 15 -8.69 3.23 -4.32
C LEU A 15 -9.31 4.44 -3.61
N ARG A 16 -9.41 4.38 -2.27
CA ARG A 16 -9.91 5.49 -1.46
C ARG A 16 -8.99 6.69 -1.45
N LEU A 17 -7.67 6.49 -1.45
CA LEU A 17 -6.71 7.59 -1.57
C LEU A 17 -6.86 8.27 -2.94
N ASN A 18 -7.08 7.51 -4.01
CA ASN A 18 -7.27 8.08 -5.35
C ASN A 18 -8.54 8.93 -5.44
N ASP A 19 -9.67 8.41 -4.93
CA ASP A 19 -10.92 9.17 -4.81
C ASP A 19 -10.76 10.43 -3.94
N LEU A 20 -9.96 10.34 -2.87
CA LEU A 20 -9.66 11.50 -2.01
C LEU A 20 -8.81 12.54 -2.75
N ILE A 21 -7.85 12.12 -3.57
CA ILE A 21 -7.03 13.02 -4.40
C ILE A 21 -7.92 13.72 -5.43
N GLU A 22 -8.78 12.99 -6.14
CA GLU A 22 -9.72 13.55 -7.11
C GLU A 22 -10.67 14.57 -6.48
N LYS A 23 -11.19 14.28 -5.28
CA LYS A 23 -12.08 15.20 -4.54
C LYS A 23 -11.40 16.44 -3.97
N ASN A 24 -10.08 16.47 -3.92
CA ASN A 24 -9.31 17.62 -3.43
C ASN A 24 -8.54 18.28 -4.58
N ASP A 25 -9.07 18.24 -5.81
CA ASP A 25 -8.48 18.88 -7.00
C ASP A 25 -7.03 18.46 -7.27
N PHE A 26 -6.73 17.18 -7.03
CA PHE A 26 -5.38 16.62 -7.14
C PHE A 26 -4.34 17.30 -6.23
N ASN A 27 -4.79 18.04 -5.21
CA ASN A 27 -3.91 18.66 -4.24
C ASN A 27 -3.36 17.62 -3.26
N LEU A 28 -2.19 17.08 -3.60
CA LEU A 28 -1.46 16.11 -2.78
C LEU A 28 -1.00 16.68 -1.44
N LEU A 29 -0.88 18.01 -1.33
CA LEU A 29 -0.52 18.72 -0.09
C LEU A 29 -1.73 19.02 0.80
N ASN A 30 -2.93 18.63 0.37
CA ASN A 30 -4.11 18.75 1.20
C ASN A 30 -3.94 17.89 2.47
N GLU A 31 -4.21 18.47 3.63
CA GLU A 31 -4.05 17.82 4.93
C GLU A 31 -4.78 16.47 5.01
N LYS A 32 -5.98 16.36 4.41
CA LYS A 32 -6.75 15.11 4.40
C LYS A 32 -6.08 14.04 3.57
N VAL A 33 -5.57 14.40 2.38
CA VAL A 33 -4.85 13.48 1.49
C VAL A 33 -3.56 13.02 2.16
N LEU A 34 -2.84 13.95 2.78
CA LEU A 34 -1.55 13.70 3.43
C LEU A 34 -1.70 12.82 4.69
N HIS A 35 -2.72 13.09 5.52
CA HIS A 35 -3.01 12.27 6.69
C HIS A 35 -3.47 10.85 6.28
N TYR A 36 -4.24 10.75 5.19
CA TYR A 36 -4.66 9.45 4.68
C TYR A 36 -3.49 8.67 4.07
N SER A 37 -2.60 9.31 3.32
CA SER A 37 -1.42 8.66 2.76
C SER A 37 -0.48 8.15 3.85
N GLN A 38 -0.21 8.96 4.88
CA GLN A 38 0.60 8.53 6.04
C GLN A 38 0.00 7.32 6.76
N ARG A 39 -1.34 7.25 6.83
CA ARG A 39 -2.03 6.11 7.42
C ARG A 39 -1.86 4.85 6.55
N LEU A 40 -1.92 5.00 5.23
CA LEU A 40 -1.65 3.91 4.30
C LEU A 40 -0.19 3.42 4.38
N ASP A 41 0.77 4.33 4.47
CA ASP A 41 2.20 3.99 4.64
C ASP A 41 2.46 3.18 5.92
N LYS A 42 1.79 3.50 7.02
CA LYS A 42 1.88 2.70 8.26
C LYS A 42 1.37 1.27 8.07
N VAL A 43 0.26 1.10 7.33
CA VAL A 43 -0.30 -0.22 7.03
C VAL A 43 0.63 -1.02 6.12
N LEU A 44 1.22 -0.37 5.11
CA LEU A 44 2.22 -0.98 4.23
C LEU A 44 3.48 -1.39 5.00
N SER A 45 3.97 -0.55 5.90
CA SER A 45 5.12 -0.86 6.76
C SER A 45 4.86 -2.06 7.68
N LEU A 46 3.64 -2.15 8.22
CA LEU A 46 3.22 -3.32 9.01
C LEU A 46 3.13 -4.58 8.16
N TYR A 47 2.59 -4.47 6.95
CA TYR A 47 2.51 -5.59 6.00
C TYR A 47 3.90 -6.08 5.62
N ASP A 48 4.80 -5.18 5.24
CA ASP A 48 6.19 -5.49 4.91
C ASP A 48 6.89 -6.20 6.07
N ARG A 49 6.73 -5.72 7.31
CA ARG A 49 7.29 -6.38 8.50
C ARG A 49 6.71 -7.78 8.75
N VAL A 50 5.42 -7.97 8.50
CA VAL A 50 4.76 -9.28 8.60
C VAL A 50 5.28 -10.24 7.52
N VAL A 51 5.41 -9.77 6.28
CA VAL A 51 5.96 -10.53 5.16
C VAL A 51 7.43 -10.88 5.35
N GLN A 52 8.24 -9.95 5.86
CA GLN A 52 9.67 -10.20 6.14
C GLN A 52 9.89 -11.20 7.29
N ARG A 53 9.02 -11.19 8.32
CA ARG A 53 9.06 -12.21 9.40
C ARG A 53 8.73 -13.60 8.87
N ASP A 54 7.83 -13.69 7.91
CA ASP A 54 7.55 -14.87 7.10
C ASP A 54 8.67 -15.05 6.05
N LYS A 55 9.88 -15.43 6.47
CA LYS A 55 11.07 -15.58 5.58
C LYS A 55 10.87 -16.44 4.32
N SER A 56 9.82 -17.25 4.26
CA SER A 56 9.44 -18.02 3.07
C SER A 56 8.79 -17.16 1.96
N TYR A 57 8.21 -16.00 2.29
CA TYR A 57 7.44 -15.16 1.36
C TYR A 57 8.15 -13.89 0.87
N ALA A 58 9.21 -13.43 1.56
CA ALA A 58 10.04 -12.30 1.12
C ALA A 58 10.65 -12.54 -0.28
N PHE A 59 10.84 -13.80 -0.65
CA PHE A 59 11.31 -14.21 -1.98
C PHE A 59 10.28 -13.96 -3.10
N SER A 60 8.97 -14.09 -2.82
CA SER A 60 7.92 -13.91 -3.82
C SER A 60 7.59 -12.45 -4.12
N LEU A 61 7.65 -11.56 -3.12
CA LEU A 61 7.33 -10.13 -3.28
C LEU A 61 8.45 -9.35 -3.98
N SER A 62 9.72 -9.72 -3.73
CA SER A 62 10.87 -9.15 -4.44
C SER A 62 10.85 -9.49 -5.94
N HIS A 63 10.30 -10.64 -6.32
CA HIS A 63 10.04 -10.99 -7.73
C HIS A 63 8.91 -10.15 -8.36
N LEU A 64 7.83 -9.85 -7.64
CA LEU A 64 6.76 -8.96 -8.12
C LEU A 64 7.24 -7.51 -8.29
N ASN A 65 8.06 -7.00 -7.35
CA ASN A 65 8.67 -5.68 -7.48
C ASN A 65 9.71 -5.61 -8.61
N LYS A 66 10.36 -6.74 -8.94
CA LYS A 66 11.22 -6.83 -10.14
C LYS A 66 10.40 -6.83 -11.43
N ALA A 67 9.22 -7.44 -11.42
CA ALA A 67 8.29 -7.40 -12.55
C ALA A 67 7.67 -6.00 -12.78
N ALA A 68 7.38 -5.25 -11.71
CA ALA A 68 6.87 -3.88 -11.81
C ALA A 68 7.94 -2.85 -12.22
N LYS A 69 9.23 -3.23 -12.25
CA LYS A 69 10.35 -2.35 -12.63
C LYS A 69 10.82 -2.57 -14.08
N CYS A 70 10.17 -3.46 -14.83
CA CYS A 70 10.46 -3.69 -16.26
C CYS A 70 9.22 -3.41 -17.11
N ASN A 71 8.99 -2.13 -17.42
CA ASN A 71 8.74 -1.50 -18.74
C ASN A 71 7.94 -0.21 -18.57
#